data_AF-A0A7T8AB69-F1
#
_entry.id   AF-A0A7T8AB69-F1
#
_cell.length_a   1.000
_cell.length_b   1.000
_cell.length_c   1.000
_cell.angle_alpha   90.00
_cell.angle_beta   90.00
_cell.angle_gamma   90.00
#
_symmetry.space_group_name_H-M   'P 1'
#
loop_
_entity.id
_entity.type
_entity.pdbx_description
1 polymer ?
#
loop_
_entity_poly.entity_id
_entity_poly.type
_entity_poly.pdbx_seq_one_letter_code
_entity_poly.pdbx_strand_id
1 'polypeptide(L)'
;MLMFQNDNATFEDRTQVLFRQVRVGPAQAMRQCVAAVQRGDRNIVLTSALRTERRTILTEIGRLVGPNYRRVLRFDAALECGHILDRLDIECDDARTETSRYLVIIDNAEMMDATTLRALGDMESLPGGCPLQIVLAYGELLISRMFEPSSSQLWSATKLALTLDGSEPEMRTQIGSADRLRREIARTEAKLATQKRMLAIFEGCGSDGPNSLI
;
A
#
# COMPACT_ATOMS: atom_id res chain seq x y z
N MET A 1 -30.97 37.17 -4.33
CA MET A 1 -30.10 37.17 -3.15
C MET A 1 -29.89 35.71 -2.74
N LEU A 2 -28.86 35.08 -3.29
CA LEU A 2 -28.52 33.68 -3.04
C LEU A 2 -27.59 33.65 -1.83
N MET A 3 -28.08 33.13 -0.70
CA MET A 3 -27.24 32.81 0.46
C MET A 3 -26.52 31.50 0.17
N PHE A 4 -25.21 31.57 -0.08
CA PHE A 4 -24.32 30.43 0.09
C PHE A 4 -24.17 30.19 1.59
N GLN A 5 -24.85 29.17 2.11
CA GLN A 5 -24.54 28.62 3.42
C GLN A 5 -23.18 27.95 3.33
N ASN A 6 -22.29 28.45 4.18
CA ASN A 6 -20.89 28.10 4.26
C ASN A 6 -20.78 26.88 5.17
N ASP A 7 -20.84 25.67 4.59
CA ASP A 7 -20.61 24.39 5.30
C ASP A 7 -19.11 24.18 5.57
N ASN A 8 -18.50 25.13 6.29
CA ASN A 8 -17.16 25.01 6.88
C ASN A 8 -17.24 24.47 8.32
N ALA A 9 -18.11 23.50 8.55
CA ALA A 9 -18.12 22.75 9.80
C ALA A 9 -17.04 21.67 9.76
N THR A 10 -15.84 22.07 10.17
CA THR A 10 -14.92 21.26 11.01
C THR A 10 -14.69 19.82 10.55
N PHE A 11 -13.88 19.69 9.50
CA PHE A 11 -13.24 18.43 9.08
C PHE A 11 -12.14 17.95 10.05
N GLU A 12 -11.83 18.73 11.10
CA GLU A 12 -10.78 18.45 12.07
C GLU A 12 -11.13 17.36 13.10
N ASP A 13 -12.40 16.93 13.18
CA ASP A 13 -12.87 16.11 14.31
C ASP A 13 -13.06 14.61 14.00
N ARG A 14 -12.83 14.17 12.74
CA ARG A 14 -13.07 12.76 12.32
C ARG A 14 -11.83 11.90 12.10
N THR A 15 -10.64 12.45 12.35
CA THR A 15 -9.36 11.76 12.11
C THR A 15 -8.38 11.91 13.26
N GLN A 16 -8.86 11.95 14.50
CA GLN A 16 -8.03 11.57 15.66
C GLN A 16 -7.86 10.03 15.71
N VAL A 17 -7.46 9.42 14.60
CA VAL A 17 -6.76 8.15 14.68
C VAL A 17 -5.36 8.53 15.15
N LEU A 18 -5.03 8.21 16.41
CA LEU A 18 -3.70 8.29 16.98
C LEU A 18 -2.77 7.34 16.21
N PHE A 19 -2.46 7.66 14.95
CA PHE A 19 -1.41 7.05 14.17
C PHE A 19 -0.10 7.43 14.82
N ARG A 20 0.33 6.65 15.80
CA ARG A 20 1.69 6.74 16.31
C ARG A 20 2.59 6.07 15.28
N GLN A 21 2.87 6.76 14.17
CA GLN A 21 3.86 6.33 13.19
C GLN A 21 5.22 6.38 13.87
N VAL A 22 5.66 5.25 14.43
CA VAL A 22 6.99 5.15 15.05
C VAL A 22 7.95 4.66 13.99
N ARG A 23 8.95 5.49 13.72
CA ARG A 23 10.16 5.10 13.00
C ARG A 23 11.03 4.26 13.93
N VAL A 24 11.27 3.03 13.52
CA VAL A 24 11.95 2.04 14.36
C VAL A 24 12.87 1.16 13.52
N GLY A 25 14.03 0.81 14.08
CA GLY A 25 14.89 -0.20 13.49
C GLY A 25 14.21 -1.59 13.45
N PRO A 26 14.65 -2.52 12.58
CA PRO A 26 14.00 -3.81 12.34
C PRO A 26 13.74 -4.64 13.61
N ALA A 27 14.70 -4.69 14.53
CA ALA A 27 14.56 -5.44 15.78
C ALA A 27 13.48 -4.86 16.70
N GLN A 28 13.35 -3.53 16.75
CA GLN A 28 12.32 -2.88 17.56
C GLN A 28 10.95 -2.99 16.91
N ALA A 29 10.88 -2.86 15.57
CA ALA A 29 9.64 -3.07 14.82
C ALA A 29 9.08 -4.47 15.03
N MET A 30 9.93 -5.50 14.92
CA MET A 30 9.57 -6.88 15.19
C MET A 30 9.01 -7.05 16.61
N ARG A 31 9.72 -6.53 17.64
CA ARG A 31 9.24 -6.61 19.03
C ARG A 31 7.88 -5.93 19.22
N GLN A 32 7.68 -4.76 18.64
CA GLN A 32 6.43 -4.02 18.76
C GLN A 32 5.28 -4.69 18.01
N CYS A 33 5.52 -5.23 16.81
CA CYS A 33 4.53 -6.02 16.08
C CYS A 33 4.13 -7.28 16.86
N VAL A 34 5.09 -8.06 17.35
CA VAL A 34 4.81 -9.28 18.13
C VAL A 34 4.02 -8.93 19.40
N ALA A 35 4.41 -7.88 20.11
CA ALA A 35 3.67 -7.43 21.29
C ALA A 35 2.24 -6.99 20.95
N ALA A 36 2.03 -6.26 19.85
CA ALA A 36 0.70 -5.84 19.40
C ALA A 36 -0.18 -7.03 19.02
N VAL A 37 0.38 -8.01 18.31
CA VAL A 37 -0.31 -9.27 17.99
C VAL A 37 -0.74 -9.95 19.30
N GLN A 38 0.20 -10.18 20.23
CA GLN A 38 -0.08 -10.83 21.51
C GLN A 38 -1.12 -10.11 22.37
N ARG A 39 -1.15 -8.76 22.32
CA ARG A 39 -2.19 -7.95 23.00
C ARG A 39 -3.58 -8.12 22.40
N GLY A 40 -3.70 -8.66 21.19
CA GLY A 40 -4.98 -8.72 20.48
C GLY A 40 -5.30 -7.45 19.69
N ASP A 41 -4.29 -6.66 19.29
CA ASP A 41 -4.52 -5.49 18.44
C ASP A 41 -5.10 -5.95 17.10
N ARG A 42 -6.29 -5.45 16.75
CA ARG A 42 -7.08 -5.92 15.59
C ARG A 42 -6.33 -5.73 14.28
N ASN A 43 -5.90 -4.50 14.02
CA ASN A 43 -5.15 -4.13 12.81
C ASN A 43 -3.78 -3.58 13.18
N ILE A 44 -2.74 -4.15 12.56
CA ILE A 44 -1.36 -3.74 12.69
C ILE A 44 -0.83 -3.41 11.29
N VAL A 45 -0.22 -2.26 11.14
CA VAL A 45 0.31 -1.79 9.87
C VAL A 45 1.82 -1.73 9.96
N LEU A 46 2.50 -2.33 8.99
CA LEU A 46 3.94 -2.30 8.85
C LEU A 46 4.29 -1.69 7.50
N THR A 47 5.17 -0.70 7.48
CA THR A 47 5.67 -0.08 6.27
C THR A 47 7.18 -0.22 6.17
N SER A 48 7.67 -0.50 4.97
CA SER A 48 9.10 -0.62 4.70
C SER A 48 9.38 -0.27 3.24
N ALA A 49 10.49 0.44 3.01
CA ALA A 49 11.05 0.62 1.68
C ALA A 49 11.64 -0.69 1.11
N LEU A 50 12.27 -1.48 1.98
CA LEU A 50 12.93 -2.73 1.59
C LEU A 50 11.98 -3.92 1.74
N ARG A 51 11.63 -4.53 0.60
CA ARG A 51 10.76 -5.72 0.53
C ARG A 51 11.33 -6.90 1.33
N THR A 52 12.65 -7.09 1.29
CA THR A 52 13.35 -8.19 2.00
C THR A 52 13.23 -8.06 3.51
N GLU A 53 13.42 -6.85 4.05
CA GLU A 53 13.26 -6.58 5.49
C GLU A 53 11.81 -6.79 5.93
N ARG A 54 10.86 -6.25 5.16
CA ARG A 54 9.43 -6.42 5.43
C ARG A 54 9.06 -7.90 5.52
N ARG A 55 9.43 -8.69 4.49
CA ARG A 55 9.17 -10.13 4.46
C ARG A 55 9.82 -10.88 5.60
N THR A 56 11.03 -10.50 5.99
CA THR A 56 11.72 -11.11 7.14
C THR A 56 10.93 -10.89 8.42
N ILE A 57 10.47 -9.65 8.66
CA ILE A 57 9.67 -9.32 9.84
C ILE A 57 8.32 -10.03 9.82
N LEU A 58 7.61 -10.05 8.70
CA LEU A 58 6.34 -10.77 8.57
C LEU A 58 6.49 -12.28 8.83
N THR A 59 7.61 -12.86 8.37
CA THR A 59 7.93 -14.26 8.60
C THR A 59 8.16 -14.53 10.08
N GLU A 60 8.97 -13.69 10.75
CA GLU A 60 9.24 -13.81 12.17
C GLU A 60 8.02 -13.55 13.04
N ILE A 61 7.16 -12.59 12.68
CA ILE A 61 5.86 -12.39 13.35
C ILE A 61 5.13 -13.73 13.35
N GLY A 62 4.83 -14.30 12.19
CA GLY A 62 4.08 -15.56 12.10
C GLY A 62 4.72 -16.74 12.85
N ARG A 63 6.04 -16.74 13.07
CA ARG A 63 6.76 -17.75 13.87
C ARG A 63 6.64 -17.53 15.38
N LEU A 64 6.61 -16.28 15.82
CA LEU A 64 6.60 -15.87 17.23
C LEU A 64 5.19 -15.68 17.81
N VAL A 65 4.18 -15.71 16.94
CA VAL A 65 2.77 -15.72 17.30
C VAL A 65 2.49 -17.07 17.95
N GLY A 66 2.57 -17.11 19.29
CA GLY A 66 2.53 -18.34 20.09
C GLY A 66 1.21 -19.13 20.02
N PRO A 67 0.96 -20.06 20.95
CA PRO A 67 -0.11 -21.07 20.84
C PRO A 67 -1.55 -20.52 20.88
N ASN A 68 -1.73 -19.21 21.07
CA ASN A 68 -3.04 -18.55 21.15
C ASN A 68 -3.74 -18.42 19.78
N TYR A 69 -3.06 -18.80 18.70
CA TYR A 69 -3.57 -18.71 17.35
C TYR A 69 -3.80 -20.11 16.78
N ARG A 70 -4.99 -20.31 16.23
CA ARG A 70 -5.32 -21.54 15.53
C ARG A 70 -4.49 -21.68 14.27
N ARG A 71 -4.37 -20.57 13.54
CA ARG A 71 -3.74 -20.55 12.23
C ARG A 71 -3.19 -19.15 11.92
N VAL A 72 -2.06 -19.15 11.24
CA VAL A 72 -1.48 -17.95 10.63
C VAL A 72 -1.61 -18.09 9.13
N LEU A 73 -2.42 -17.23 8.52
CA LEU A 73 -2.65 -17.16 7.08
C LEU A 73 -1.72 -16.09 6.51
N ARG A 74 -1.09 -16.39 5.38
CA ARG A 74 -0.15 -15.48 4.70
C ARG A 74 -0.55 -15.32 3.26
N PHE A 75 -0.71 -14.07 2.84
CA PHE A 75 -1.10 -13.70 1.49
C PHE A 75 -0.10 -12.68 0.93
N ASP A 76 0.18 -12.78 -0.36
CA ASP A 76 0.86 -11.73 -1.12
C ASP A 76 -0.17 -11.08 -2.05
N ALA A 77 -0.62 -9.88 -1.72
CA ALA A 77 -1.68 -9.20 -2.48
C ALA A 77 -1.27 -8.88 -3.93
N ALA A 78 0.03 -8.86 -4.24
CA ALA A 78 0.50 -8.73 -5.61
C ALA A 78 0.25 -10.00 -6.45
N LEU A 79 0.15 -11.17 -5.81
CA LEU A 79 -0.09 -12.45 -6.47
C LEU A 79 -1.56 -12.87 -6.42
N GLU A 80 -2.29 -12.41 -5.41
CA GLU A 80 -3.62 -12.89 -5.06
C GLU A 80 -4.70 -11.81 -5.17
N CYS A 81 -4.44 -10.78 -5.99
CA CYS A 81 -5.34 -9.65 -6.18
C CYS A 81 -6.76 -10.13 -6.51
N GLY A 82 -7.73 -9.76 -5.68
CA GLY A 82 -9.14 -10.13 -5.83
C GLY A 82 -9.54 -11.50 -5.26
N HIS A 83 -8.62 -12.34 -4.80
CA HIS A 83 -8.90 -13.70 -4.32
C HIS A 83 -8.65 -13.91 -2.83
N ILE A 84 -8.13 -12.88 -2.13
CA ILE A 84 -7.80 -12.98 -0.70
C ILE A 84 -9.03 -13.37 0.13
N LEU A 85 -10.20 -12.76 -0.16
CA LEU A 85 -11.44 -13.05 0.57
C LEU A 85 -11.91 -14.49 0.34
N ASP A 86 -11.92 -14.95 -0.91
CA ASP A 86 -12.32 -16.32 -1.26
C ASP A 86 -11.43 -17.36 -0.55
N ARG A 87 -10.12 -17.10 -0.53
CA ARG A 87 -9.17 -17.97 0.18
C ARG A 87 -9.34 -17.92 1.68
N LEU A 88 -9.64 -16.75 2.23
CA LEU A 88 -9.94 -16.61 3.64
C LEU A 88 -11.15 -17.47 4.02
N ASP A 89 -12.21 -17.44 3.21
CA ASP A 89 -13.42 -18.23 3.44
C ASP A 89 -13.11 -19.73 3.43
N ILE A 90 -12.39 -20.21 2.40
CA ILE A 90 -11.97 -21.62 2.27
C ILE A 90 -11.09 -22.06 3.44
N GLU A 91 -10.12 -21.24 3.86
CA GLU A 91 -9.19 -21.61 4.94
C GLU A 91 -9.82 -21.51 6.34
N CYS A 92 -11.02 -20.93 6.45
CA CYS A 92 -11.74 -20.71 7.71
C CYS A 92 -12.96 -21.62 7.90
N ASP A 93 -13.34 -22.45 6.93
CA ASP A 93 -14.56 -23.28 6.97
C ASP A 93 -14.59 -24.32 8.13
N ASP A 94 -13.44 -24.59 8.77
CA ASP A 94 -13.32 -25.48 9.95
C ASP A 94 -13.49 -24.77 11.32
N ALA A 95 -13.94 -23.51 11.37
CA ALA A 95 -13.93 -22.62 12.54
C ALA A 95 -14.96 -22.92 13.66
N ARG A 96 -15.07 -24.16 14.16
CA ARG A 96 -16.02 -24.54 15.24
C ARG A 96 -15.52 -24.42 16.69
N THR A 97 -14.42 -23.71 16.97
CA THR A 97 -13.87 -23.60 18.33
C THR A 97 -13.64 -22.14 18.72
N GLU A 98 -14.42 -21.64 19.68
CA GLU A 98 -14.57 -20.22 20.04
C GLU A 98 -13.32 -19.56 20.66
N THR A 99 -12.29 -20.32 21.05
CA THR A 99 -11.18 -19.79 21.87
C THR A 99 -9.93 -19.39 21.09
N SER A 100 -9.77 -19.82 19.84
CA SER A 100 -8.51 -19.69 19.11
C SER A 100 -8.59 -18.61 18.02
N ARG A 101 -7.59 -17.73 17.96
CA ARG A 101 -7.59 -16.57 17.04
C ARG A 101 -7.00 -16.92 15.68
N TYR A 102 -7.40 -16.18 14.66
CA TYR A 102 -6.76 -16.20 13.35
C TYR A 102 -5.89 -14.96 13.17
N LEU A 103 -4.68 -15.17 12.67
CA LEU A 103 -3.81 -14.09 12.23
C LEU A 103 -3.69 -14.13 10.72
N VAL A 104 -4.12 -13.06 10.06
CA VAL A 104 -3.94 -12.86 8.63
C VAL A 104 -2.81 -11.88 8.41
N ILE A 105 -1.81 -12.28 7.65
CA ILE A 105 -0.67 -11.45 7.28
C ILE A 105 -0.74 -11.21 5.78
N ILE A 106 -0.82 -9.95 5.37
CA ILE A 106 -0.92 -9.55 3.96
C ILE A 106 0.31 -8.71 3.60
N ASP A 107 1.15 -9.23 2.72
CA ASP A 107 2.26 -8.50 2.09
C ASP A 107 1.77 -7.75 0.84
N ASN A 108 2.45 -6.67 0.46
CA ASN A 108 2.08 -5.80 -0.68
C ASN A 108 0.63 -5.31 -0.63
N ALA A 109 0.13 -4.96 0.57
CA ALA A 109 -1.27 -4.56 0.75
C ALA A 109 -1.68 -3.35 -0.12
N GLU A 110 -0.72 -2.56 -0.63
CA GLU A 110 -0.95 -1.52 -1.64
C GLU A 110 -1.58 -2.03 -2.95
N MET A 111 -1.47 -3.32 -3.25
CA MET A 111 -2.01 -3.94 -4.46
C MET A 111 -3.46 -4.40 -4.31
N MET A 112 -4.03 -4.34 -3.09
CA MET A 112 -5.42 -4.72 -2.88
C MET A 112 -6.37 -3.68 -3.49
N ASP A 113 -7.52 -4.16 -3.94
CA ASP A 113 -8.61 -3.31 -4.37
C ASP A 113 -9.39 -2.74 -3.17
N ALA A 114 -10.17 -1.69 -3.45
CA ALA A 114 -10.98 -1.00 -2.45
C ALA A 114 -12.02 -1.93 -1.81
N THR A 115 -12.52 -2.91 -2.56
CA THR A 115 -13.54 -3.87 -2.11
C THR A 115 -12.97 -4.80 -1.04
N THR A 116 -11.78 -5.37 -1.28
CA THR A 116 -11.07 -6.24 -0.34
C THR A 116 -10.70 -5.48 0.93
N LEU A 117 -10.18 -4.26 0.79
CA LEU A 117 -9.84 -3.39 1.94
C LEU A 117 -11.05 -3.10 2.83
N ARG A 118 -12.20 -2.79 2.22
CA ARG A 118 -13.45 -2.54 2.96
C ARG A 118 -13.92 -3.79 3.68
N ALA A 119 -13.98 -4.92 2.99
CA ALA A 119 -14.40 -6.19 3.58
C ALA A 119 -13.52 -6.60 4.78
N LEU A 120 -12.19 -6.42 4.68
CA LEU A 120 -11.27 -6.65 5.79
C LEU A 120 -11.50 -5.68 6.96
N GLY A 121 -11.85 -4.43 6.69
CA GLY A 121 -12.22 -3.45 7.71
C GLY A 121 -13.53 -3.77 8.44
N ASP A 122 -14.49 -4.38 7.73
CA ASP A 122 -15.78 -4.81 8.27
C ASP A 122 -15.69 -6.13 9.07
N MET A 123 -14.75 -7.01 8.73
CA MET A 123 -14.58 -8.30 9.40
C MET A 123 -13.94 -8.15 10.79
N GLU A 124 -14.75 -8.34 11.84
CA GLU A 124 -14.28 -8.45 13.24
C GLU A 124 -13.97 -9.89 13.64
N SER A 125 -14.72 -10.82 13.06
CA SER A 125 -14.58 -12.26 13.27
C SER A 125 -14.84 -12.98 11.95
N LEU A 126 -14.30 -14.18 11.86
CA LEU A 126 -14.54 -15.09 10.75
C LEU A 126 -15.88 -15.81 10.93
N PRO A 127 -16.42 -16.45 9.87
CA PRO A 127 -17.53 -17.38 10.01
C PRO A 127 -17.26 -18.36 11.17
N GLY A 128 -18.20 -18.47 12.11
CA GLY A 128 -18.01 -19.24 13.36
C GLY A 128 -17.53 -18.44 14.58
N GLY A 129 -17.43 -17.10 14.48
CA GLY A 129 -17.20 -16.21 15.62
C GLY A 129 -15.73 -16.15 16.09
N CYS A 130 -14.81 -16.74 15.34
CA CYS A 130 -13.38 -16.72 15.68
C CYS A 130 -12.81 -15.31 15.48
N PRO A 131 -12.15 -14.70 16.50
CA PRO A 131 -11.59 -13.37 16.37
C PRO A 131 -10.48 -13.31 15.31
N LEU A 132 -10.54 -12.26 14.47
CA LEU A 132 -9.58 -12.02 13.40
C LEU A 132 -8.62 -10.88 13.76
N GLN A 133 -7.33 -11.10 13.54
CA GLN A 133 -6.32 -10.05 13.56
C GLN A 133 -5.61 -9.98 12.21
N ILE A 134 -5.29 -8.76 11.79
CA ILE A 134 -4.75 -8.49 10.46
C ILE A 134 -3.45 -7.69 10.60
N VAL A 135 -2.39 -8.20 9.98
CA VAL A 135 -1.13 -7.47 9.78
C VAL A 135 -1.04 -7.10 8.30
N LEU A 136 -1.05 -5.80 8.03
CA LEU A 136 -0.96 -5.24 6.69
C LEU A 136 0.43 -4.68 6.46
N ALA A 137 1.13 -5.23 5.49
CA ALA A 137 2.45 -4.78 5.10
C ALA A 137 2.37 -3.97 3.81
N TYR A 138 2.77 -2.70 3.88
CA TYR A 138 2.84 -1.82 2.73
C TYR A 138 4.29 -1.50 2.34
N GLY A 139 4.48 -1.14 1.08
CA GLY A 139 5.68 -0.45 0.61
C GLY A 139 5.74 1.01 1.09
N GLU A 140 6.47 1.85 0.36
CA GLU A 140 6.54 3.30 0.62
C GLU A 140 5.21 4.02 0.36
N LEU A 141 4.27 3.36 -0.33
CA LEU A 141 3.04 3.97 -0.84
C LEU A 141 1.85 3.95 0.13
N LEU A 142 2.07 3.77 1.43
CA LEU A 142 0.99 3.76 2.43
C LEU A 142 0.19 5.08 2.45
N ILE A 143 0.88 6.22 2.36
CA ILE A 143 0.28 7.56 2.52
C ILE A 143 -0.86 7.78 1.50
N SER A 144 -0.68 7.35 0.25
CA SER A 144 -1.71 7.50 -0.79
C SER A 144 -2.98 6.72 -0.48
N ARG A 145 -2.88 5.60 0.24
CA ARG A 145 -4.01 4.75 0.64
C ARG A 145 -4.67 5.20 1.95
N MET A 146 -3.97 5.97 2.77
CA MET A 146 -4.51 6.46 4.05
C MET A 146 -5.72 7.37 3.87
N PHE A 147 -5.76 8.12 2.76
CA PHE A 147 -6.82 9.09 2.48
C PHE A 147 -7.97 8.53 1.64
N GLU A 148 -7.92 7.25 1.26
CA GLU A 148 -8.99 6.63 0.49
C GLU A 148 -10.19 6.30 1.39
N PRO A 149 -11.42 6.70 1.01
CA PRO A 149 -12.63 6.41 1.80
C PRO A 149 -12.85 4.91 2.06
N SER A 150 -12.45 4.05 1.12
CA SER A 150 -12.53 2.59 1.22
C SER A 150 -11.71 2.00 2.35
N SER A 151 -10.70 2.71 2.84
CA SER A 151 -9.76 2.23 3.84
C SER A 151 -10.03 2.83 5.23
N SER A 152 -10.97 3.77 5.34
CA SER A 152 -11.27 4.55 6.56
C SER A 152 -11.54 3.68 7.80
N GLN A 153 -12.30 2.60 7.65
CA GLN A 153 -12.67 1.70 8.74
C GLN A 153 -11.51 0.80 9.18
N LEU A 154 -10.68 0.39 8.23
CA LEU A 154 -9.46 -0.34 8.52
C LEU A 154 -8.48 0.53 9.33
N TRP A 155 -8.40 1.81 8.97
CA TRP A 155 -7.58 2.81 9.66
C TRP A 155 -8.10 3.16 11.05
N SER A 156 -9.41 3.33 11.23
CA SER A 156 -9.98 3.60 12.56
C SER A 156 -9.77 2.43 13.54
N ALA A 157 -9.70 1.19 13.04
CA ALA A 157 -9.38 0.00 13.82
C ALA A 157 -7.87 -0.27 13.99
N THR A 158 -7.00 0.50 13.33
CA THR A 158 -5.54 0.35 13.42
C THR A 158 -5.02 0.91 14.74
N LYS A 159 -4.48 0.03 15.60
CA LYS A 159 -3.89 0.43 16.89
C LYS A 159 -2.38 0.64 16.84
N LEU A 160 -1.73 0.09 15.82
CA LEU A 160 -0.29 0.20 15.64
C LEU A 160 0.04 0.37 14.16
N ALA A 161 0.78 1.43 13.83
CA ALA A 161 1.38 1.62 12.52
C ALA A 161 2.87 1.90 12.68
N LEU A 162 3.71 1.04 12.09
CA LEU A 162 5.15 1.15 12.16
C LEU A 162 5.74 1.43 10.80
N THR A 163 6.78 2.26 10.79
CA THR A 163 7.63 2.46 9.63
C THR A 163 9.02 1.99 10.00
N LEU A 164 9.52 1.01 9.25
CA LEU A 164 10.92 0.64 9.36
C LEU A 164 11.77 1.82 8.95
N ASP A 165 12.72 2.16 9.81
CA ASP A 165 13.85 2.98 9.42
C ASP A 165 14.61 2.17 8.37
N GLY A 166 14.27 2.39 7.10
CA GLY A 166 15.17 2.06 6.02
C GLY A 166 16.49 2.72 6.38
N SER A 167 17.56 1.94 6.47
CA SER A 167 18.89 2.50 6.59
C SER A 167 19.06 3.51 5.45
N GLU A 168 19.02 4.81 5.74
CA GLU A 168 19.57 5.78 4.82
C GLU A 168 21.05 5.42 4.66
N PRO A 169 21.49 5.22 3.41
CA PRO A 169 22.11 6.38 2.79
C PRO A 169 21.86 6.44 1.28
N GLU A 170 20.66 6.79 0.80
CA GLU A 170 20.46 7.03 -0.65
C GLU A 170 19.48 8.15 -1.03
N MET A 171 19.02 8.98 -0.08
CA MET A 171 18.27 10.19 -0.47
C MET A 171 19.18 11.24 -1.17
N ARG A 172 20.52 11.06 -1.13
CA ARG A 172 21.47 11.79 -1.98
C ARG A 172 21.59 11.25 -3.41
N THR A 173 21.26 9.98 -3.68
CA THR A 173 21.28 9.41 -5.04
C THR A 173 19.95 9.57 -5.76
N GLN A 174 18.81 9.69 -5.06
CA GLN A 174 17.51 9.91 -5.70
C GLN A 174 17.24 11.35 -6.17
N ILE A 175 17.82 12.37 -5.51
CA ILE A 175 17.84 13.72 -6.12
C ILE A 175 18.72 13.71 -7.39
N GLY A 176 19.80 12.91 -7.37
CA GLY A 176 20.60 12.62 -8.57
C GLY A 176 19.84 11.84 -9.65
N SER A 177 18.91 10.95 -9.29
CA SER A 177 18.11 10.17 -10.23
C SER A 177 16.94 10.97 -10.82
N ALA A 178 16.31 11.86 -10.04
CA ALA A 178 15.31 12.80 -10.53
C ALA A 178 15.93 13.83 -11.49
N ASP A 179 17.12 14.36 -11.18
CA ASP A 179 17.84 15.26 -12.08
C ASP A 179 18.43 14.53 -13.29
N ARG A 180 18.73 13.23 -13.17
CA ARG A 180 19.10 12.38 -14.30
C ARG A 180 17.90 12.11 -15.20
N LEU A 181 16.76 11.72 -14.63
CA LEU A 181 15.50 11.52 -15.33
C LEU A 181 15.02 12.81 -16.02
N ARG A 182 15.10 13.97 -15.35
CA ARG A 182 14.80 15.28 -15.97
C ARG A 182 15.74 15.58 -17.14
N ARG A 183 17.05 15.32 -17.00
CA ARG A 183 18.02 15.48 -18.10
C ARG A 183 17.78 14.50 -19.25
N GLU A 184 17.33 13.29 -18.94
CA GLU A 184 17.06 12.25 -19.93
C GLU A 184 15.75 12.52 -20.68
N ILE A 185 14.71 13.00 -19.98
CA ILE A 185 13.48 13.53 -20.57
C ILE A 185 13.80 14.72 -21.48
N ALA A 186 14.56 15.72 -21.01
CA ALA A 186 14.94 16.88 -21.82
C ALA A 186 15.77 16.49 -23.07
N ARG A 187 16.68 15.51 -22.97
CA ARG A 187 17.42 14.97 -24.13
C ARG A 187 16.50 14.24 -25.11
N THR A 188 15.51 13.52 -24.60
CA THR A 188 14.57 12.76 -25.42
C THR A 188 13.60 13.71 -26.13
N GLU A 189 13.13 14.76 -25.46
CA GLU A 189 12.34 15.84 -26.05
C GLU A 189 13.14 16.62 -27.10
N ALA A 190 14.41 16.93 -26.84
CA ALA A 190 15.28 17.58 -27.83
C ALA A 190 15.50 16.71 -29.07
N LYS A 191 15.73 15.40 -28.89
CA LYS A 191 15.81 14.44 -30.00
C LYS A 191 14.50 14.35 -30.77
N LEU A 192 13.36 14.31 -30.08
CA LEU A 192 12.04 14.30 -30.69
C LEU A 192 11.78 15.58 -31.50
N ALA A 193 12.16 16.75 -30.97
CA ALA A 193 12.03 18.02 -31.66
C ALA A 193 12.91 18.08 -32.91
N THR A 194 14.14 17.57 -32.86
CA THR A 194 15.02 17.48 -34.04
C THR A 194 14.48 16.51 -35.07
N GLN A 195 13.96 15.35 -34.66
CA GLN A 195 13.32 14.39 -35.56
C GLN A 195 12.09 14.98 -36.23
N LYS A 196 11.24 15.71 -35.50
CA LYS A 196 10.08 16.43 -36.05
C LYS A 196 10.48 17.51 -37.03
N ARG A 197 11.56 18.26 -36.76
CA ARG A 197 12.11 19.25 -37.71
C ARG A 197 12.68 18.60 -38.97
N MET A 198 13.39 17.48 -38.85
CA MET A 198 13.87 16.74 -40.02
C MET A 198 12.73 16.17 -40.85
N LEU A 199 11.71 15.58 -40.21
CA LEU A 199 10.49 15.12 -40.90
C LEU A 199 9.78 16.27 -41.61
N ALA A 200 9.63 17.44 -40.98
CA ALA A 200 9.04 18.61 -41.62
C ALA A 200 9.84 19.12 -42.84
N ILE A 201 11.17 18.93 -42.85
CA ILE A 201 12.00 19.23 -44.03
C ILE A 201 11.71 18.23 -45.16
N PHE A 202 11.56 16.94 -44.85
CA PHE A 202 11.21 15.92 -45.85
C PHE A 202 9.77 16.06 -46.35
N GLU A 203 8.82 16.42 -45.49
CA GLU A 203 7.43 16.69 -45.85
C GLU A 203 7.30 18.01 -46.64
N GLY A 204 8.13 19.01 -46.36
CA GLY A 204 8.22 20.26 -47.12
C GLY A 204 8.87 20.12 -48.50
N CYS A 205 9.55 19.01 -48.79
CA CYS A 205 10.06 18.68 -50.12
C CYS A 205 9.06 17.84 -50.97
N GLY A 206 7.85 17.57 -50.44
CA GLY A 206 6.86 16.66 -51.03
C GLY A 206 5.65 17.32 -51.71
N SER A 207 5.66 18.62 -51.97
CA SER A 207 4.58 19.28 -52.74
C SER A 207 5.08 20.45 -53.59
N ASP A 208 5.83 20.15 -54.64
CA ASP A 208 5.82 20.93 -55.88
C ASP A 208 5.71 19.91 -57.02
N GLY A 209 4.48 19.58 -57.41
CA GLY A 209 4.23 18.90 -58.67
C GLY A 209 4.56 19.86 -59.82
N PRO A 210 5.29 19.43 -60.87
CA PRO A 210 5.46 20.25 -62.05
C PRO A 210 4.14 20.26 -62.82
N ASN A 211 3.46 21.39 -62.84
CA ASN A 211 2.43 21.66 -63.83
C ASN A 211 2.87 22.87 -64.66
N SER A 212 3.66 22.62 -65.70
CA SER A 212 3.66 23.46 -66.91
C SER A 212 4.41 22.78 -68.07
N LEU A 213 3.74 22.73 -69.23
CA LEU A 213 4.25 22.58 -70.61
C LEU A 213 4.64 21.12 -70.97
N ILE A 214 3.94 20.34 -71.81
CA ILE A 214 3.25 20.56 -73.10
C ILE A 214 2.16 19.49 -73.27
#